data_AF-A0A3D2I268-F1
#
_entry.id   AF-A0A3D2I268-F1
#
_cell.length_a   1.000
_cell.length_b   1.000
_cell.length_c   1.000
_cell.angle_alpha   90.00
_cell.angle_beta   90.00
_cell.angle_gamma   90.00
#
_symmetry.space_group_name_H-M   'P 1'
#
loop_
_entity.id
_entity.type
_entity.pdbx_description
1 polymer ?
#
loop_
_entity_poly.entity_id
_entity_poly.type
_entity_poly.pdbx_seq_one_letter_code
_entity_poly.pdbx_strand_id
1 'polypeptide(L)'
;MDVTKAVNDIKAGKIEYRLDKANIIHCPVGKASFTEEQLTENFNTLMDAIVKAKPASAKGTYMKSVTVTSTMGPGIKVNTLKIG
;
A
#
# COMPACT_ATOMS: atom_id res chain seq x y z
N MET A 1 -21.39 -16.00 4.92
CA MET A 1 -20.09 -16.09 5.61
C MET A 1 -19.21 -17.01 4.78
N ASP A 2 -18.50 -16.45 3.81
CA ASP A 2 -17.89 -17.20 2.70
C ASP A 2 -16.41 -17.50 3.02
N VAL A 3 -16.19 -18.39 3.99
CA VAL A 3 -14.87 -18.69 4.58
C VAL A 3 -13.91 -19.26 3.53
N THR A 4 -14.42 -20.09 2.61
CA THR A 4 -13.63 -20.72 1.56
C THR A 4 -13.05 -19.71 0.58
N LYS A 5 -13.85 -18.70 0.19
CA LYS A 5 -13.38 -17.60 -0.66
C LYS A 5 -12.35 -16.73 0.06
N ALA A 6 -12.61 -16.39 1.32
CA ALA A 6 -11.66 -15.59 2.11
C ALA A 6 -10.29 -16.28 2.25
N VAL A 7 -10.27 -17.60 2.45
CA VAL A 7 -9.02 -18.39 2.52
C VAL A 7 -8.28 -18.39 1.18
N ASN A 8 -9.00 -18.53 0.07
CA ASN A 8 -8.39 -18.48 -1.27
C ASN A 8 -7.84 -17.09 -1.58
N ASP A 9 -8.56 -16.03 -1.23
CA ASP A 9 -8.13 -14.64 -1.44
C ASP A 9 -6.89 -14.29 -0.60
N ILE A 10 -6.84 -14.72 0.66
CA ILE A 10 -5.66 -14.51 1.53
C ILE A 10 -4.45 -15.25 0.96
N LYS A 11 -4.62 -16.49 0.47
CA LYS A 11 -3.55 -17.26 -0.18
C LYS A 11 -3.11 -16.65 -1.50
N ALA A 12 -4.01 -16.01 -2.24
CA ALA A 12 -3.72 -15.31 -3.48
C ALA A 12 -2.91 -14.02 -3.27
N GLY A 13 -2.58 -13.65 -2.03
CA GLY A 13 -1.74 -12.50 -1.72
C GLY A 13 -2.53 -11.25 -1.36
N LYS A 14 -3.80 -11.38 -0.93
CA LYS A 14 -4.55 -10.26 -0.39
C LYS A 14 -3.90 -9.75 0.89
N ILE A 15 -3.46 -8.49 0.86
CA ILE A 15 -2.83 -7.82 2.00
C ILE A 15 -3.90 -6.98 2.71
N GLU A 16 -4.07 -7.23 4.00
CA GLU A 16 -4.84 -6.33 4.86
C GLU A 16 -3.95 -5.21 5.36
N TYR A 17 -4.42 -3.98 5.17
CA TYR A 17 -3.75 -2.80 5.67
C TYR A 17 -4.59 -2.18 6.79
N ARG A 18 -3.91 -1.81 7.88
CA ARG A 18 -4.52 -1.16 9.04
C ARG A 18 -3.75 0.09 9.40
N LEU A 19 -4.47 1.10 9.86
CA LEU A 19 -3.89 2.31 10.42
C LEU A 19 -3.34 2.04 11.82
N ASP A 20 -2.10 2.46 12.06
CA ASP A 20 -1.57 2.56 13.42
C ASP A 20 -2.14 3.81 14.14
N LYS A 21 -1.92 3.91 15.46
CA LYS A 21 -2.26 5.07 16.30
C LYS A 21 -1.65 6.37 15.78
N ALA A 22 -0.52 6.31 15.10
CA ALA A 22 0.12 7.45 14.44
C ALA A 22 -0.52 7.82 13.08
N ASN A 23 -1.59 7.13 12.66
CA ASN A 23 -2.24 7.27 11.34
C ASN A 23 -1.31 6.96 10.16
N ILE A 24 -0.37 6.03 10.34
CA ILE A 24 0.53 5.55 9.30
C ILE A 24 0.03 4.17 8.83
N ILE A 25 0.08 3.95 7.52
CA ILE A 25 -0.21 2.66 6.89
C ILE A 25 1.12 1.98 6.56
N HIS A 26 1.30 0.75 7.04
CA HIS A 26 2.46 -0.08 6.73
C HIS A 26 2.00 -1.27 5.90
N CYS A 27 2.53 -1.41 4.68
CA CYS A 27 2.19 -2.51 3.78
C CYS A 27 3.44 -3.03 3.07
N PRO A 28 3.65 -4.36 3.03
CA PRO A 28 4.68 -4.95 2.20
C PRO A 28 4.25 -4.92 0.73
N VAL A 29 4.96 -4.20 -0.13
CA VAL A 29 4.67 -4.13 -1.58
C VAL A 29 5.29 -5.29 -2.38
N GLY A 30 6.20 -6.06 -1.78
CA GLY A 30 6.84 -7.20 -2.42
C GLY A 30 8.15 -7.60 -1.75
N LYS A 31 8.94 -8.42 -2.47
CA LYS A 31 10.30 -8.81 -2.07
C LYS A 31 11.31 -8.21 -3.05
N ALA A 32 12.56 -8.10 -2.61
CA ALA A 32 13.67 -7.64 -3.46
C ALA A 32 13.95 -8.56 -4.66
N SER A 33 13.44 -9.80 -4.65
CA SER A 33 13.56 -10.75 -5.76
C SER A 33 12.53 -10.56 -6.88
N PHE A 34 11.60 -9.61 -6.75
CA PHE A 34 10.60 -9.33 -7.78
C PHE A 34 11.18 -8.40 -8.86
N THR A 35 10.62 -8.45 -10.05
CA THR A 35 11.03 -7.55 -11.13
C THR A 35 10.56 -6.11 -10.86
N GLU A 36 11.23 -5.13 -11.45
CA GLU A 36 10.88 -3.71 -11.30
C GLU A 36 9.43 -3.42 -11.74
N GLU A 37 8.98 -4.08 -12.80
CA GLU A 37 7.61 -3.96 -13.33
C GLU A 37 6.57 -4.43 -12.31
N GLN A 38 6.79 -5.61 -11.71
CA GLN A 38 5.90 -6.18 -10.69
C GLN A 38 5.82 -5.30 -9.44
N LEU A 39 6.96 -4.75 -9.00
CA LEU A 39 7.00 -3.84 -7.85
C LEU A 39 6.25 -2.54 -8.14
N THR A 40 6.38 -2.01 -9.36
CA THR A 40 5.69 -0.79 -9.78
C THR A 40 4.17 -1.01 -9.86
N GLU A 41 3.73 -2.14 -10.42
CA GLU A 41 2.31 -2.51 -10.49
C GLU A 41 1.70 -2.71 -9.10
N ASN A 42 2.39 -3.42 -8.21
CA ASN A 42 1.95 -3.60 -6.81
C ASN A 42 1.85 -2.27 -6.06
N PHE A 43 2.78 -1.35 -6.31
CA PHE A 43 2.75 -0.04 -5.67
C PHE A 43 1.60 0.83 -6.19
N ASN A 44 1.36 0.84 -7.50
CA ASN A 44 0.26 1.59 -8.11
C ASN A 44 -1.11 1.06 -7.66
N THR A 45 -1.30 -0.25 -7.65
CA THR A 45 -2.55 -0.88 -7.18
C THR A 45 -2.84 -0.57 -5.71
N LEU A 46 -1.80 -0.55 -4.87
CA LEU A 46 -1.92 -0.14 -3.47
C LEU A 46 -2.28 1.34 -3.35
N MET A 47 -1.66 2.21 -4.14
CA MET A 47 -1.95 3.64 -4.14
C MET A 47 -3.40 3.92 -4.55
N ASP A 48 -3.87 3.29 -5.61
CA ASP A 48 -5.25 3.40 -6.09
C ASP A 48 -6.27 2.93 -5.05
N ALA A 49 -5.97 1.83 -4.36
CA ALA A 49 -6.81 1.31 -3.29
C ALA A 49 -6.92 2.31 -2.13
N ILE A 50 -5.81 2.97 -1.75
CA ILE A 50 -5.81 3.98 -0.69
C ILE A 50 -6.58 5.23 -1.14
N VAL A 51 -6.39 5.71 -2.37
CA VAL A 51 -7.15 6.86 -2.90
C VAL A 51 -8.65 6.59 -2.88
N LYS A 52 -9.08 5.37 -3.27
CA LYS A 52 -10.49 4.94 -3.19
C LYS A 52 -10.99 4.81 -1.75
N ALA A 53 -10.13 4.43 -0.82
CA ALA A 53 -10.46 4.33 0.60
C ALA A 53 -10.55 5.70 1.31
N LYS A 54 -10.28 6.82 0.61
CA LYS A 54 -10.42 8.17 1.16
C LYS A 54 -11.86 8.42 1.61
N PRO A 55 -12.11 8.64 2.92
CA PRO A 55 -13.45 8.97 3.38
C PRO A 55 -13.84 10.38 2.94
N ALA A 56 -15.11 10.59 2.60
CA ALA A 56 -15.64 11.88 2.14
C ALA A 56 -15.47 13.02 3.18
N SER A 57 -15.29 12.67 4.45
CA SER A 57 -15.05 13.62 5.55
C SER A 57 -13.59 14.08 5.67
N ALA A 58 -12.64 13.47 4.95
CA ALA A 58 -11.24 13.86 5.00
C ALA A 58 -11.00 15.19 4.29
N LYS A 59 -10.81 16.25 5.07
CA LYS A 59 -10.46 17.59 4.58
C LYS A 59 -8.95 17.74 4.42
N GLY A 60 -8.52 18.40 3.34
CA GLY A 60 -7.11 18.69 3.05
C GLY A 60 -6.36 17.57 2.31
N THR A 61 -5.02 17.63 2.35
CA THR A 61 -4.15 16.66 1.67
C THR A 61 -4.21 15.30 2.38
N TYR A 62 -4.77 14.30 1.70
CA TYR A 62 -4.97 12.96 2.26
C TYR A 62 -3.65 12.20 2.47
N MET A 63 -2.67 12.40 1.57
CA MET A 63 -1.33 11.81 1.68
C MET A 63 -0.28 12.88 1.97
N LYS A 64 0.35 12.80 3.14
CA LYS A 64 1.40 13.74 3.54
C LYS A 64 2.77 13.37 2.99
N SER A 65 3.13 12.09 3.04
CA SER A 65 4.42 11.58 2.58
C SER A 65 4.31 10.09 2.31
N VAL A 66 5.02 9.62 1.29
CA VAL A 66 5.20 8.20 1.01
C VAL A 66 6.69 7.90 1.06
N THR A 67 7.07 6.88 1.83
CA THR A 67 8.45 6.44 1.97
C THR A 67 8.53 4.96 1.63
N VAL A 68 9.38 4.62 0.67
CA VAL A 68 9.66 3.24 0.31
C VAL A 68 10.98 2.85 0.98
N THR A 69 10.97 1.73 1.70
CA THR A 69 12.15 1.22 2.40
C THR A 69 12.25 -0.28 2.22
N SER A 70 13.47 -0.80 2.19
CA SER A 70 13.71 -2.22 2.39
C SER A 70 13.78 -2.52 3.89
N THR A 71 13.69 -3.80 4.28
CA THR A 71 13.65 -4.23 5.69
C THR A 71 14.85 -3.75 6.50
N MET A 72 16.03 -3.63 5.87
CA MET A 72 17.29 -3.26 6.53
C MET A 72 18.00 -2.08 5.84
N GLY A 73 17.30 -1.34 4.97
CA GLY A 73 17.89 -0.24 4.19
C GLY A 73 17.35 1.13 4.59
N PRO A 74 17.98 2.21 4.10
CA PRO A 74 17.46 3.55 4.28
C PRO A 74 16.15 3.75 3.50
N GLY A 75 15.23 4.52 4.07
CA GLY A 75 13.97 4.86 3.42
C GLY A 75 14.13 6.01 2.43
N ILE A 76 13.63 5.83 1.22
CA ILE A 76 13.60 6.85 0.16
C ILE A 76 12.20 7.47 0.12
N LYS A 77 12.14 8.80 0.27
CA LYS A 77 10.88 9.53 0.13
C LYS A 77 10.50 9.63 -1.35
N VAL A 78 9.29 9.21 -1.67
CA VAL A 78 8.72 9.25 -3.01
C VAL A 78 7.70 10.37 -3.09
N ASN A 79 7.63 11.05 -4.22
CA ASN A 79 6.68 12.13 -4.43
C ASN A 79 5.27 11.56 -4.59
N THR A 80 4.34 12.06 -3.78
CA THR A 80 2.93 11.65 -3.76
C THR A 80 2.10 12.25 -4.90
N LEU A 81 2.59 13.30 -5.59
CA LEU A 81 1.84 14.04 -6.61
C LEU A 81 2.03 13.52 -8.04
N LYS A 82 3.04 12.67 -8.28
CA LYS A 82 3.39 12.16 -9.62
C LYS A 82 2.87 10.75 -9.92
N ILE A 83 2.03 10.20 -9.04
CA ILE A 83 1.52 8.83 -9.15
C ILE A 83 0.08 8.92 -9.71
N GLY A 84 0.00 9.36 -10.96
CA GLY A 84 -1.21 9.48 -11.76
C GLY A 84 -0.88 9.28 -13.23
#